data_AF-A0A383DPY4-F1
#
_entry.id   AF-A0A383DPY4-F1
#
_cell.length_a   1.000
_cell.length_b   1.000
_cell.length_c   1.000
_cell.angle_alpha   90.00
_cell.angle_beta   90.00
_cell.angle_gamma   90.00
#
_symmetry.space_group_name_H-M   'P 1'
#
loop_
_entity.id
_entity.type
_entity.pdbx_description
1 polymer ?
#
loop_
_entity_poly.entity_id
_entity_poly.type
_entity_poly.pdbx_seq_one_letter_code
_entity_poly.pdbx_strand_id
1 'polypeptide(L)'
;MSGSLKKNGKKYLYSALSQGEEFGRRGKTQIEIEKLKWELKQKHNELGQYVAEKKISKSATDFSHDILFLDLVNEVARIKLYIEERQKEIKSKYNKLADEDSL
;
A
#
# COMPACT_ATOMS: atom_id res chain seq x y z
N MET A 1 -13.09 -49.95 -4.26
CA MET A 1 -12.03 -48.97 -3.93
C MET A 1 -12.14 -47.62 -4.70
N SER A 2 -13.35 -47.09 -4.98
CA SER A 2 -13.53 -45.89 -5.84
C SER A 2 -13.81 -44.58 -5.07
N GLY A 3 -14.19 -44.65 -3.80
CA GLY A 3 -14.68 -43.49 -3.03
C GLY A 3 -13.62 -42.52 -2.53
N SER A 4 -12.37 -42.95 -2.30
CA SER A 4 -11.32 -42.08 -1.75
C SER A 4 -10.67 -41.17 -2.80
N LEU A 5 -10.52 -41.66 -4.04
CA LEU A 5 -9.95 -40.89 -5.16
C LEU A 5 -10.84 -39.69 -5.56
N LYS A 6 -12.17 -39.85 -5.58
CA LYS A 6 -13.12 -38.76 -5.88
C LYS A 6 -13.17 -37.68 -4.79
N LYS A 7 -13.01 -38.05 -3.51
CA LYS A 7 -12.97 -37.10 -2.39
C LYS A 7 -11.68 -36.27 -2.40
N ASN A 8 -10.55 -36.91 -2.71
CA ASN A 8 -9.26 -36.22 -2.76
C ASN A 8 -9.16 -35.26 -3.95
N GLY A 9 -9.63 -35.63 -5.15
CA GLY A 9 -9.62 -34.75 -6.32
C GLY A 9 -10.41 -33.44 -6.15
N LYS A 10 -11.57 -33.49 -5.48
CA LYS A 10 -12.33 -32.28 -5.12
C LYS A 10 -11.54 -31.39 -4.17
N LYS A 11 -10.89 -31.97 -3.15
CA LYS A 11 -10.08 -31.21 -2.17
C LYS A 11 -8.95 -30.43 -2.85
N TYR A 12 -8.25 -31.05 -3.80
CA TYR A 12 -7.16 -30.38 -4.54
C TYR A 12 -7.64 -29.24 -5.44
N LEU A 13 -8.80 -29.38 -6.09
CA LEU A 13 -9.38 -28.30 -6.90
C LEU A 13 -9.81 -27.11 -6.03
N TYR A 14 -10.46 -27.37 -4.89
CA TYR A 14 -10.83 -26.31 -3.95
C TYR A 14 -9.61 -25.58 -3.39
N SER A 15 -8.53 -26.30 -3.04
CA SER A 15 -7.29 -25.66 -2.56
C SER A 15 -6.59 -24.85 -3.65
N ALA A 16 -6.59 -25.31 -4.89
CA ALA A 16 -5.98 -24.56 -6.00
C ALA A 16 -6.77 -23.29 -6.33
N LEU A 17 -8.11 -23.36 -6.29
CA LEU A 17 -8.98 -22.19 -6.48
C LEU A 17 -8.81 -21.19 -5.34
N SER A 18 -8.77 -21.64 -4.08
CA SER A 18 -8.56 -20.75 -2.94
C SER A 18 -7.20 -20.07 -2.97
N GLN A 19 -6.14 -20.80 -3.33
CA GLN A 19 -4.80 -20.24 -3.49
C GLN A 19 -4.77 -19.20 -4.64
N GLY A 20 -5.37 -19.51 -5.79
CA GLY A 20 -5.44 -18.58 -6.92
C GLY A 20 -6.15 -17.27 -6.60
N GLU A 21 -7.28 -17.34 -5.88
CA GLU A 21 -7.97 -16.14 -5.40
C GLU A 21 -7.11 -15.31 -4.45
N GLU A 22 -6.38 -15.97 -3.54
CA GLU A 22 -5.51 -15.30 -2.59
C GLU A 22 -4.34 -14.59 -3.28
N PHE A 23 -3.69 -15.26 -4.25
CA PHE A 23 -2.64 -14.65 -5.09
C PHE A 23 -3.16 -13.44 -5.87
N GLY A 24 -4.36 -13.53 -6.46
CA GLY A 24 -4.99 -12.42 -7.15
C GLY A 24 -5.26 -11.21 -6.25
N ARG A 25 -5.73 -11.46 -5.01
CA ARG A 25 -5.95 -10.39 -4.00
C ARG A 25 -4.63 -9.75 -3.56
N ARG A 26 -3.59 -10.56 -3.31
CA ARG A 26 -2.24 -10.08 -2.95
C ARG A 26 -1.65 -9.20 -4.06
N GLY A 27 -1.76 -9.64 -5.32
CA GLY A 27 -1.30 -8.87 -6.49
C GLY A 27 -2.02 -7.53 -6.65
N LYS A 28 -3.36 -7.50 -6.53
CA LYS A 28 -4.15 -6.26 -6.55
C LYS A 28 -3.70 -5.28 -5.46
N THR A 29 -3.50 -5.78 -4.25
CA THR A 29 -3.07 -4.98 -3.10
C THR A 29 -1.67 -4.37 -3.31
N GLN A 30 -0.74 -5.14 -3.88
CA GLN A 30 0.61 -4.62 -4.19
C GLN A 30 0.58 -3.54 -5.27
N ILE A 31 -0.21 -3.73 -6.33
CA ILE A 31 -0.36 -2.72 -7.40
C ILE A 31 -0.91 -1.42 -6.84
N GLU A 32 -1.88 -1.49 -5.93
CA GLU A 32 -2.44 -0.31 -5.26
C GLU A 32 -1.38 0.43 -4.43
N ILE A 33 -0.58 -0.30 -3.65
CA ILE A 33 0.53 0.29 -2.88
C ILE A 33 1.56 0.97 -3.79
N GLU A 34 1.93 0.34 -4.90
CA GLU A 34 2.90 0.93 -5.84
C GLU A 34 2.34 2.19 -6.52
N LYS A 35 1.04 2.22 -6.85
CA LYS A 35 0.37 3.44 -7.34
C LYS A 35 0.45 4.56 -6.31
N LEU A 36 0.15 4.28 -5.04
CA LEU A 36 0.20 5.26 -3.96
C LEU A 36 1.63 5.77 -3.72
N LYS A 37 2.65 4.90 -3.81
CA LYS A 37 4.06 5.32 -3.75
C LYS A 37 4.42 6.25 -4.91
N TRP A 38 3.90 5.97 -6.10
CA TRP A 38 4.13 6.83 -7.26
C TRP A 38 3.45 8.19 -7.09
N GLU A 39 2.22 8.22 -6.59
CA GLU A 39 1.51 9.46 -6.23
C GLU A 39 2.27 10.26 -5.16
N LEU A 40 2.75 9.60 -4.10
CA LEU A 40 3.58 10.22 -3.06
C LEU A 40 4.84 10.87 -3.65
N LYS A 41 5.49 10.21 -4.62
CA LYS A 41 6.66 10.77 -5.32
C LYS A 41 6.29 12.04 -6.10
N GLN A 42 5.16 12.05 -6.81
CA GLN A 42 4.68 13.24 -7.52
C GLN A 42 4.43 14.39 -6.55
N LYS A 43 3.77 14.13 -5.41
CA LYS A 43 3.50 15.13 -4.38
C LYS A 43 4.75 15.68 -3.69
N HIS A 44 5.76 14.85 -3.48
CA HIS A 44 7.06 15.32 -3.01
C HIS A 44 7.75 16.25 -4.03
N ASN A 45 7.68 15.91 -5.32
CA ASN A 45 8.24 16.77 -6.37
C ASN A 45 7.52 18.12 -6.43
N GLU A 46 6.19 18.12 -6.36
CA GLU A 46 5.37 19.33 -6.34
C GLU A 46 5.73 20.24 -5.14
N LEU A 47 5.80 19.68 -3.93
CA LEU A 47 6.22 20.40 -2.74
C LEU A 47 7.65 20.95 -2.85
N GLY A 48 8.59 20.13 -3.34
CA GLY A 48 9.99 20.53 -3.52
C GLY A 48 10.13 21.68 -4.52
N GLN A 49 9.41 21.60 -5.64
CA GLN A 49 9.38 22.66 -6.64
C GLN A 49 8.78 23.95 -6.06
N TYR A 50 7.67 23.86 -5.33
CA TYR A 50 7.05 25.01 -4.69
C TYR A 50 8.02 25.74 -3.74
N VAL A 51 8.67 25.00 -2.84
CA VAL A 51 9.63 25.56 -1.89
C VAL A 51 10.82 26.19 -2.62
N ALA A 52 11.37 25.51 -3.63
CA ALA A 52 12.49 26.03 -4.41
C ALA A 52 12.13 27.32 -5.15
N GLU A 53 10.97 27.37 -5.81
CA GLU A 53 10.50 28.56 -6.53
C GLU A 53 10.27 29.74 -5.58
N LYS A 54 9.68 29.52 -4.40
CA LYS A 54 9.50 30.57 -3.39
C LYS A 54 10.83 31.07 -2.84
N LYS A 55 11.82 30.17 -2.67
CA LYS A 55 13.16 30.56 -2.26
C LYS A 55 13.88 31.35 -3.35
N ILE A 56 13.78 30.97 -4.61
CA ILE A 56 14.43 31.67 -5.73
C ILE A 56 13.78 33.04 -5.97
N SER A 57 12.45 33.09 -6.03
CA SER A 57 11.71 34.30 -6.42
C SER A 57 11.58 35.35 -5.30
N LYS A 58 11.49 34.90 -4.04
CA LYS A 58 11.19 35.78 -2.90
C LYS A 58 12.16 35.62 -1.73
N SER A 59 13.17 34.76 -1.85
CA SER A 59 14.04 34.35 -0.74
C SER A 59 13.28 33.84 0.49
N ALA A 60 12.07 33.33 0.29
CA ALA A 60 11.22 32.84 1.38
C ALA A 60 11.92 31.70 2.14
N THR A 61 11.90 31.80 3.47
CA THR A 61 12.44 30.78 4.39
C THR A 61 11.43 30.34 5.45
N ASP A 62 10.40 31.17 5.68
CA ASP A 62 9.30 30.88 6.58
C ASP A 62 8.03 30.59 5.77
N PHE A 63 7.42 29.45 6.05
CA PHE A 63 6.19 28.97 5.40
C PHE A 63 5.06 28.74 6.42
N SER A 64 5.24 29.17 7.67
CA SER A 64 4.29 28.93 8.77
C SER A 64 2.85 29.39 8.48
N HIS A 65 2.69 30.44 7.67
CA HIS A 65 1.40 31.01 7.28
C HIS A 65 1.09 30.82 5.79
N ASP A 66 1.87 30.00 5.09
CA ASP A 66 1.64 29.71 3.67
C ASP A 66 0.64 28.55 3.54
N ILE A 67 -0.62 28.90 3.27
CA ILE A 67 -1.73 27.94 3.16
C ILE A 67 -1.43 26.86 2.12
N LEU A 68 -0.86 27.23 0.97
CA LEU A 68 -0.58 26.28 -0.10
C LEU A 68 0.57 25.33 0.29
N PHE A 69 1.58 25.82 0.99
CA PHE A 69 2.61 24.95 1.57
C PHE A 69 2.00 23.93 2.55
N LEU A 70 1.13 24.40 3.45
CA LEU A 70 0.48 23.54 4.45
C LEU A 70 -0.38 22.47 3.77
N ASP A 71 -1.13 22.83 2.73
CA ASP A 71 -1.95 21.89 1.95
C ASP A 71 -1.08 20.82 1.27
N LEU A 72 0.02 21.21 0.62
CA LEU A 72 0.95 20.27 -0.01
C LEU A 72 1.57 19.31 1.00
N VAL A 73 1.97 19.80 2.18
CA VAL A 73 2.50 18.97 3.27
C VAL A 73 1.44 18.00 3.79
N ASN A 74 0.20 18.47 3.96
CA ASN A 74 -0.91 17.65 4.42
C ASN A 74 -1.23 16.52 3.43
N GLU A 75 -1.20 16.79 2.12
CA GLU A 75 -1.39 15.76 1.10
C GLU A 75 -0.30 14.68 1.15
N VAL A 76 0.97 15.09 1.26
CA VAL A 76 2.10 14.17 1.44
C VAL A 76 1.92 13.32 2.71
N ALA A 77 1.58 13.95 3.83
CA ALA A 77 1.37 13.27 5.10
C ALA A 77 0.24 12.25 5.03
N ARG A 78 -0.90 12.63 4.42
CA ARG A 78 -2.07 11.76 4.26
C ARG A 78 -1.73 10.50 3.46
N ILE A 79 -1.07 10.65 2.30
CA ILE A 79 -0.72 9.51 1.45
C ILE A 79 0.30 8.60 2.18
N LYS A 80 1.29 9.21 2.83
CA LYS A 80 2.31 8.46 3.59
C LYS A 80 1.69 7.63 4.71
N LEU A 81 0.85 8.24 5.55
CA LEU A 81 0.16 7.56 6.64
C LEU A 81 -0.72 6.42 6.12
N TYR A 82 -1.47 6.67 5.04
CA TYR A 82 -2.29 5.63 4.43
C TYR A 82 -1.45 4.44 3.93
N ILE A 83 -0.33 4.67 3.24
CA ILE A 83 0.58 3.58 2.82
C ILE A 83 1.08 2.78 4.02
N GLU A 84 1.49 3.46 5.10
CA GLU A 84 1.99 2.82 6.32
C GLU A 84 0.91 1.96 7.00
N GLU A 85 -0.33 2.44 7.08
CA GLU A 85 -1.47 1.68 7.60
C GLU A 85 -1.74 0.43 6.77
N ARG A 86 -1.80 0.55 5.44
CA ARG A 86 -2.02 -0.60 4.54
C ARG A 86 -0.90 -1.64 4.65
N GLN A 87 0.35 -1.21 4.78
CA GLN A 87 1.49 -2.11 4.98
C GLN A 87 1.45 -2.83 6.33
N LYS A 88 1.06 -2.12 7.41
CA LYS A 88 0.85 -2.73 8.74
C LYS A 88 -0.26 -3.77 8.71
N GLU A 89 -1.39 -3.47 8.06
CA GLU A 89 -2.49 -4.43 7.91
C GLU A 89 -2.02 -5.71 7.20
N ILE A 90 -1.30 -5.58 6.09
CA ILE A 90 -0.77 -6.71 5.34
C ILE A 90 0.14 -7.55 6.24
N LYS A 91 1.11 -6.92 6.91
CA LYS A 91 2.03 -7.61 7.82
C LYS A 91 1.30 -8.32 8.96
N SER A 92 0.27 -7.70 9.53
CA SER A 92 -0.53 -8.30 10.61
C SER A 92 -1.31 -9.55 10.15
N LYS A 93 -1.82 -9.57 8.91
CA LYS A 93 -2.49 -10.72 8.33
C LYS A 93 -1.53 -11.88 8.07
N TYR A 94 -0.31 -11.59 7.63
CA TYR A 94 0.73 -12.60 7.44
C TYR A 94 1.14 -13.28 8.75
N ASN A 95 1.31 -12.53 9.83
CA ASN A 95 1.67 -13.10 11.12
C ASN A 95 0.58 -14.06 11.65
N LYS A 96 -0.70 -13.70 11.53
CA LYS A 96 -1.81 -14.56 11.95
C LYS A 96 -1.88 -15.88 11.17
N LEU A 97 -1.60 -15.87 9.88
CA LEU A 97 -1.60 -17.08 9.04
C LEU A 97 -0.41 -18.00 9.37
N ALA A 98 0.76 -17.44 9.69
CA ALA A 98 1.93 -18.23 10.07
C ALA A 98 1.75 -18.94 11.43
N ASP A 99 1.03 -18.31 12.36
CA ASP A 99 0.72 -18.90 13.67
C ASP A 99 -0.30 -20.06 13.53
N GLU A 100 -1.32 -19.93 12.67
CA GLU A 100 -2.33 -20.98 12.41
C GLU A 100 -1.77 -22.22 11.69
N ASP A 101 -0.78 -22.05 10.81
CA ASP A 101 -0.12 -23.18 10.12
C ASP A 101 0.91 -23.93 11.02
N SER A 102 1.17 -23.44 12.24
CA SER A 102 2.14 -24.01 13.19
C SER A 102 1.53 -24.87 14.31
N LEU A 103 0.19 -25.04 14.32
CA LEU A 103 -0.60 -25.86 15.25
C LEU A 103 -1.21 -27.08 14.56
#